data_AF-A0A7Y5HFV6-F1
#
_entry.id   AF-A0A7Y5HFV6-F1
#
_cell.length_a   1.000
_cell.length_b   1.000
_cell.length_c   1.000
_cell.angle_alpha   90.00
_cell.angle_beta   90.00
_cell.angle_gamma   90.00
#
_symmetry.space_group_name_H-M   'P 1'
#
loop_
_entity.id
_entity.type
_entity.pdbx_description
1 polymer ?
#
loop_
_entity_poly.entity_id
_entity_poly.type
_entity_poly.pdbx_seq_one_letter_code
_entity_poly.pdbx_strand_id
1 'polypeptide(L)'
;LRPRPPAFLAGSRGPAAAAAVAFLVAAYDGFFGPGTGTFLILGFTGLLGWSAVKASAEAKVVNASSNLAALAVFAAGGSVAWGVALPMAAAQVAGGFLGAHVALRKGDRLVRGFVAAVVVALVAKLALDLS
;
A
#
# COMPACT_ATOMS: atom_id res chain seq x y z
N LEU A 1 -33.85 14.27 19.43
CA LEU A 1 -33.28 13.99 18.09
C LEU A 1 -32.13 13.01 18.24
N ARG A 2 -32.32 11.72 17.95
CA ARG A 2 -31.23 10.73 18.00
C ARG A 2 -30.31 10.96 16.79
N PRO A 3 -29.00 11.16 16.95
CA PRO A 3 -28.09 11.28 15.81
C PRO A 3 -28.14 9.99 14.99
N ARG A 4 -28.35 10.11 13.67
CA ARG A 4 -28.24 8.98 12.75
C ARG A 4 -26.78 8.48 12.79
N PRO A 5 -26.53 7.17 12.98
CA PRO A 5 -25.18 6.64 12.92
C PRO A 5 -24.59 6.94 11.53
N PRO A 6 -23.30 7.29 11.41
CA PRO A 6 -22.74 7.69 10.13
C PRO A 6 -22.66 6.47 9.20
N ALA A 7 -22.82 6.71 7.89
CA ALA A 7 -22.94 5.68 6.85
C ALA A 7 -21.70 4.75 6.67
N PHE A 8 -20.68 4.83 7.53
CA PHE A 8 -19.49 3.97 7.49
C PHE A 8 -19.73 2.52 7.96
N LEU A 9 -20.94 2.20 8.43
CA LEU A 9 -21.32 0.86 8.91
C LEU A 9 -22.11 0.04 7.87
N ALA A 10 -22.41 0.57 6.68
CA ALA A 10 -23.23 -0.10 5.69
C ALA A 10 -22.37 -0.86 4.65
N GLY A 11 -21.73 -1.93 5.10
CA GLY A 11 -20.92 -2.82 4.28
C GLY A 11 -21.18 -4.29 4.61
N SER A 12 -22.35 -4.80 4.21
CA SER A 12 -22.86 -6.14 4.53
C SER A 12 -22.37 -7.26 3.60
N ARG A 13 -21.20 -7.11 2.96
CA ARG A 13 -20.64 -8.15 2.09
C ARG A 13 -19.57 -8.96 2.84
N GLY A 14 -19.77 -10.27 2.89
CA GLY A 14 -19.00 -11.21 3.70
C GLY A 14 -17.54 -11.38 3.28
N PRO A 15 -16.74 -12.11 4.08
CA PRO A 15 -15.29 -12.27 3.90
C PRO A 15 -14.90 -12.82 2.52
N ALA A 16 -15.76 -13.60 1.87
CA ALA A 16 -15.54 -14.12 0.52
C ALA A 16 -15.40 -13.01 -0.54
N ALA A 17 -16.17 -11.94 -0.44
CA ALA A 17 -16.10 -10.83 -1.39
C ALA A 17 -14.80 -10.02 -1.20
N ALA A 18 -14.36 -9.83 0.05
CA ALA A 18 -13.08 -9.20 0.35
C ALA A 18 -11.90 -10.04 -0.17
N ALA A 19 -11.96 -11.36 0.00
CA ALA A 19 -10.95 -12.28 -0.53
C ALA A 19 -10.89 -12.24 -2.07
N ALA A 20 -12.04 -12.18 -2.75
CA ALA A 20 -12.08 -12.08 -4.21
C ALA A 20 -11.45 -10.76 -4.72
N VAL A 21 -11.77 -9.63 -4.09
CA VAL A 21 -11.16 -8.34 -4.42
C VAL A 21 -9.65 -8.37 -4.17
N ALA A 22 -9.22 -8.88 -3.02
CA ALA A 22 -7.81 -9.00 -2.67
C ALA A 22 -7.05 -9.89 -3.67
N PHE A 23 -7.64 -11.01 -4.08
CA PHE A 23 -7.04 -11.93 -5.04
C PHE A 23 -6.84 -11.29 -6.42
N LEU A 24 -7.88 -10.65 -6.97
CA LEU A 24 -7.80 -10.00 -8.28
C LEU A 24 -6.76 -8.87 -8.29
N VAL A 25 -6.73 -8.08 -7.22
CA VAL A 25 -5.77 -6.97 -7.12
C VAL A 25 -4.35 -7.49 -6.85
N ALA A 26 -4.17 -8.58 -6.09
CA ALA A 26 -2.86 -9.22 -5.91
C ALA A 26 -2.32 -9.83 -7.22
N ALA A 27 -3.19 -10.37 -8.08
CA ALA A 27 -2.78 -10.80 -9.42
C ALA A 27 -2.32 -9.61 -10.29
N TYR A 28 -3.02 -8.46 -10.20
CA TYR A 28 -2.60 -7.21 -10.84
C TYR A 28 -1.26 -6.69 -10.29
N ASP A 29 -1.09 -6.73 -8.96
CA ASP A 29 0.14 -6.33 -8.25
C ASP A 29 1.36 -7.08 -8.79
N GLY A 30 1.22 -8.40 -8.99
CA GLY A 30 2.29 -9.23 -9.51
C GLY A 30 2.70 -8.96 -10.96
N PHE A 31 1.83 -8.34 -11.77
CA PHE A 31 2.13 -8.04 -13.18
C PHE A 31 2.55 -6.58 -13.39
N PHE A 32 1.73 -5.62 -12.92
CA PHE A 32 1.99 -4.20 -13.10
C PHE A 32 2.71 -3.63 -11.86
N GLY A 33 2.10 -3.75 -10.67
CA GLY A 33 2.65 -3.25 -9.40
C GLY A 33 2.22 -1.83 -8.95
N PRO A 34 2.16 -0.77 -9.79
CA PRO A 34 1.79 0.55 -9.31
C PRO A 34 0.28 0.66 -9.09
N GLY A 35 -0.09 1.30 -7.97
CA GLY A 35 -1.48 1.60 -7.64
C GLY A 35 -2.24 0.50 -6.90
N THR A 36 -1.62 -0.67 -6.63
CA THR A 36 -2.24 -1.80 -5.92
C THR A 36 -2.94 -1.38 -4.61
N GLY A 37 -2.26 -0.62 -3.77
CA GLY A 37 -2.84 -0.12 -2.51
C GLY A 37 -4.07 0.77 -2.73
N THR A 38 -4.03 1.64 -3.73
CA THR A 38 -5.18 2.49 -4.10
C THR A 38 -6.33 1.63 -4.62
N PHE A 39 -6.08 0.64 -5.47
CA PHE A 39 -7.11 -0.26 -5.98
C PHE A 39 -7.73 -1.12 -4.89
N LEU A 40 -6.94 -1.61 -3.92
CA LEU A 40 -7.46 -2.32 -2.75
C LEU A 40 -8.35 -1.41 -1.91
N ILE A 41 -7.92 -0.17 -1.63
CA ILE A 41 -8.71 0.79 -0.86
C ILE A 41 -10.01 1.12 -1.59
N LEU A 42 -9.97 1.39 -2.89
CA LEU A 42 -11.16 1.67 -3.70
C LEU A 42 -12.08 0.45 -3.81
N GLY A 43 -11.53 -0.76 -3.94
CA GLY A 43 -12.28 -2.01 -3.94
C GLY A 43 -13.00 -2.25 -2.61
N PHE A 44 -12.29 -2.10 -1.49
CA PHE A 44 -12.89 -2.29 -0.16
C PHE A 44 -13.87 -1.19 0.23
N THR A 45 -13.60 0.07 -0.13
CA THR A 45 -14.54 1.18 0.15
C THR A 45 -15.75 1.14 -0.78
N GLY A 46 -15.53 1.03 -2.09
CA GLY A 46 -16.58 1.09 -3.11
C GLY A 46 -17.42 -0.17 -3.23
N LEU A 47 -16.81 -1.36 -3.11
CA LEU A 47 -17.53 -2.63 -3.30
C LEU A 47 -18.01 -3.26 -1.98
N LEU A 48 -17.31 -3.02 -0.87
CA LEU A 48 -17.65 -3.60 0.44
C LEU A 48 -18.18 -2.57 1.44
N GLY A 49 -18.20 -1.28 1.11
CA GLY A 49 -18.74 -0.23 2.00
C GLY A 49 -17.89 0.00 3.25
N TRP A 50 -16.62 -0.43 3.27
CA TRP A 50 -15.75 -0.22 4.42
C TRP A 50 -15.32 1.24 4.51
N SER A 51 -15.06 1.72 5.73
CA SER A 51 -14.46 3.04 5.93
C SER A 51 -13.07 3.11 5.29
N ALA A 52 -12.67 4.28 4.79
CA ALA A 52 -11.35 4.47 4.18
C ALA A 52 -10.21 4.08 5.14
N VAL A 53 -10.39 4.30 6.44
CA VAL A 53 -9.43 3.90 7.48
C VAL A 53 -9.30 2.37 7.56
N LYS A 54 -10.42 1.65 7.64
CA LYS A 54 -10.42 0.17 7.67
C LYS A 54 -9.86 -0.41 6.38
N ALA A 55 -10.31 0.10 5.24
CA ALA A 55 -9.82 -0.31 3.93
C ALA A 55 -8.32 -0.08 3.77
N SER A 56 -7.79 1.04 4.26
CA SER A 56 -6.35 1.34 4.21
C SER A 56 -5.53 0.42 5.11
N ALA A 57 -6.06 0.00 6.26
CA ALA A 57 -5.40 -0.97 7.12
C ALA A 57 -5.32 -2.35 6.44
N GLU A 58 -6.44 -2.84 5.93
CA GLU A 58 -6.52 -4.15 5.24
C GLU A 58 -5.69 -4.17 3.96
N ALA A 59 -5.71 -3.09 3.17
CA ALA A 59 -4.91 -2.97 1.96
C ALA A 59 -3.40 -3.11 2.26
N LYS A 60 -2.91 -2.52 3.36
CA LYS A 60 -1.51 -2.67 3.78
C LYS A 60 -1.16 -4.11 4.16
N VAL A 61 -2.07 -4.82 4.84
CA VAL A 61 -1.87 -6.23 5.21
C VAL A 61 -1.80 -7.11 3.97
N VAL A 62 -2.72 -6.92 3.02
CA VAL A 62 -2.72 -7.67 1.74
C VAL A 62 -1.43 -7.41 0.97
N ASN A 63 -1.01 -6.15 0.86
CA ASN A 63 0.22 -5.77 0.15
C ASN A 63 1.50 -6.31 0.84
N ALA A 64 1.51 -6.38 2.17
CA ALA A 64 2.61 -7.01 2.90
C ALA A 64 2.62 -8.53 2.65
N SER A 65 1.45 -9.15 2.63
CA SER A 65 1.28 -10.58 2.39
C SER A 65 1.69 -10.98 0.97
N SER A 66 1.33 -10.18 -0.05
CA SER A 66 1.74 -10.43 -1.44
C SER A 66 3.25 -10.37 -1.60
N ASN A 67 3.90 -9.36 -1.00
CA ASN A 67 5.36 -9.24 -1.00
C ASN A 67 6.06 -10.37 -0.24
N LEU A 68 5.51 -10.82 0.90
CA LEU A 68 6.03 -11.98 1.64
C LEU A 68 5.89 -13.28 0.85
N ALA A 69 4.76 -13.47 0.17
CA ALA A 69 4.55 -14.62 -0.71
C ALA A 69 5.57 -14.60 -1.87
N ALA A 70 5.78 -13.45 -2.50
CA ALA A 70 6.80 -13.29 -3.54
C ALA A 70 8.20 -13.63 -3.01
N LEU A 71 8.58 -13.12 -1.84
CA LEU A 71 9.85 -13.44 -1.20
C LEU A 71 10.00 -14.96 -0.95
N ALA A 72 8.96 -15.62 -0.43
CA ALA A 72 9.00 -17.06 -0.17
C ALA A 72 9.18 -17.87 -1.46
N VAL A 73 8.47 -17.49 -2.53
CA VAL A 73 8.60 -18.13 -3.86
C VAL A 73 9.99 -17.93 -4.44
N PHE A 74 10.53 -16.70 -4.41
CA PHE A 74 11.88 -16.43 -4.91
C PHE A 74 12.97 -17.11 -4.07
N ALA A 75 12.78 -17.18 -2.74
CA ALA A 75 13.70 -17.87 -1.84
C ALA A 75 13.73 -19.38 -2.13
N ALA A 76 12.56 -19.99 -2.34
CA ALA A 76 12.45 -21.40 -2.74
C ALA A 76 13.08 -21.66 -4.13
N GLY A 77 12.97 -20.71 -5.04
CA GLY A 77 13.60 -20.76 -6.37
C GLY A 77 15.09 -20.42 -6.40
N GLY A 78 15.73 -20.17 -5.25
CA GLY A 78 17.17 -19.86 -5.16
C GLY A 78 17.59 -18.53 -5.80
N SER A 79 16.65 -17.69 -6.21
CA SER A 79 16.90 -16.46 -6.99
C SER A 79 17.03 -15.20 -6.11
N VAL A 80 17.26 -15.36 -4.80
CA VAL A 80 17.39 -14.25 -3.86
C VAL A 80 18.84 -13.87 -3.67
N ALA A 81 19.18 -12.65 -4.07
CA ALA A 81 20.48 -12.04 -3.77
C ALA A 81 20.52 -11.58 -2.30
N TRP A 82 20.78 -12.52 -1.38
CA TRP A 82 20.74 -12.26 0.08
C TRP A 82 21.62 -11.09 0.55
N GLY A 83 22.78 -10.89 -0.11
CA GLY A 83 23.68 -9.78 0.17
C GLY A 83 23.07 -8.39 -0.09
N VAL A 84 22.05 -8.30 -0.94
CA VAL A 84 21.30 -7.06 -1.21
C VAL A 84 19.95 -7.08 -0.49
N ALA A 85 19.27 -8.24 -0.45
CA ALA A 85 17.95 -8.39 0.12
C ALA A 85 17.89 -8.05 1.62
N LEU A 86 18.89 -8.46 2.41
CA LEU A 86 18.92 -8.19 3.85
C LEU A 86 19.16 -6.70 4.17
N PRO A 87 20.18 -6.02 3.60
CA PRO A 87 20.33 -4.58 3.77
C PRO A 87 19.11 -3.79 3.29
N MET A 88 18.53 -4.19 2.16
CA MET A 88 17.33 -3.55 1.62
C MET A 88 16.13 -3.71 2.57
N ALA A 89 15.89 -4.91 3.10
CA ALA A 89 14.84 -5.14 4.09
C ALA A 89 15.03 -4.29 5.34
N ALA A 90 16.26 -4.23 5.88
CA ALA A 90 16.59 -3.40 7.03
C ALA A 90 16.35 -1.90 6.75
N ALA A 91 16.78 -1.41 5.59
CA ALA A 91 16.57 -0.03 5.16
C ALA A 91 15.09 0.30 4.99
N GLN A 92 14.29 -0.61 4.42
CA GLN A 92 12.84 -0.43 4.27
C GLN A 92 12.14 -0.34 5.63
N VAL A 93 12.48 -1.22 6.58
CA VAL A 93 11.92 -1.18 7.94
C VAL A 93 12.31 0.10 8.66
N ALA A 94 13.60 0.48 8.62
CA ALA A 94 14.09 1.69 9.26
C ALA A 94 13.44 2.95 8.66
N GLY A 95 13.39 3.06 7.33
CA GLY A 95 12.75 4.17 6.63
C GLY A 95 11.25 4.26 6.91
N GLY A 96 10.55 3.13 6.91
CA GLY A 96 9.13 3.06 7.25
C GLY A 96 8.83 3.52 8.67
N PHE A 97 9.62 3.07 9.65
CA PHE A 97 9.48 3.46 11.05
C PHE A 97 9.80 4.94 11.28
N LEU A 98 10.95 5.41 10.80
CA LEU A 98 11.37 6.80 10.93
C LEU A 98 10.40 7.74 10.21
N GLY A 99 9.97 7.39 9.00
CA GLY A 99 9.00 8.15 8.22
C GLY A 99 7.65 8.27 8.93
N ALA A 100 7.11 7.17 9.45
CA ALA A 100 5.86 7.19 10.22
C ALA A 100 6.00 8.05 11.48
N HIS A 101 7.10 7.90 12.22
CA HIS A 101 7.34 8.67 13.44
C HIS A 101 7.48 10.18 13.18
N VAL A 102 8.20 10.56 12.12
CA VAL A 102 8.35 11.96 11.70
C VAL A 102 7.02 12.52 11.21
N ALA A 103 6.25 11.75 10.44
CA ALA A 103 4.92 12.15 9.96
C ALA A 103 3.95 12.44 11.12
N LEU A 104 3.94 11.58 12.14
CA LEU A 104 3.12 11.78 13.34
C LEU A 104 3.57 12.99 14.17
N ARG A 105 4.88 13.28 14.25
CA ARG A 105 5.41 14.39 15.05
C ARG A 105 5.35 15.76 14.39
N LYS A 106 5.64 15.84 13.08
CA LYS A 106 5.78 17.13 12.36
C LYS A 106 4.53 17.53 11.58
N GLY A 107 3.51 16.68 11.53
CA GLY A 107 2.20 16.97 10.97
C GLY A 107 2.14 16.97 9.44
N ASP A 108 0.94 17.20 8.91
CA ASP A 108 0.57 17.05 7.49
C ASP A 108 1.41 17.92 6.53
N ARG A 109 1.78 19.14 6.92
CA ARG A 109 2.50 20.08 6.06
C ARG A 109 3.85 19.53 5.57
N LEU A 110 4.59 18.85 6.45
CA LEU A 110 5.87 18.24 6.08
C LEU A 110 5.67 17.06 5.13
N VAL A 111 4.67 16.22 5.41
CA VAL A 111 4.33 15.07 4.56
C VAL A 111 3.98 15.53 3.15
N ARG A 112 3.10 16.54 3.02
CA ARG A 112 2.71 17.10 1.73
C ARG A 112 3.88 17.74 0.99
N GLY A 113 4.75 18.48 1.70
CA GLY A 113 5.95 19.05 1.12
C GLY A 113 6.91 17.98 0.57
N PHE A 114 7.12 16.90 1.33
CA PHE A 114 7.96 15.79 0.91
C PHE A 114 7.38 15.06 -0.31
N VAL A 115 6.08 14.76 -0.31
CA VAL A 115 5.39 14.16 -1.46
C VAL A 115 5.52 15.04 -2.69
N ALA A 116 5.29 16.35 -2.57
CA ALA A 116 5.44 17.28 -3.68
C ALA A 116 6.88 17.29 -4.24
N ALA A 117 7.89 17.32 -3.36
CA ALA A 117 9.28 17.27 -3.77
C ALA A 117 9.63 15.97 -4.53
N VAL A 118 9.17 14.81 -4.04
CA VAL A 118 9.38 13.51 -4.71
C VAL A 118 8.68 13.47 -6.07
N VAL A 119 7.44 13.96 -6.17
CA VAL A 119 6.71 14.03 -7.43
C VAL A 119 7.45 14.90 -8.45
N VAL A 120 7.91 16.10 -8.06
CA VAL A 120 8.68 16.99 -8.94
C VAL A 120 9.99 16.34 -9.38
N ALA A 121 10.70 15.68 -8.46
CA ALA A 121 11.93 14.97 -8.79
C ALA A 121 11.70 13.82 -9.78
N LEU A 122 10.62 13.04 -9.62
CA LEU A 122 10.25 11.98 -10.55
C LEU A 122 9.88 12.52 -11.94
N VAL A 123 9.12 13.62 -11.99
CA VAL A 123 8.78 14.27 -13.26
C VAL A 123 10.04 14.77 -13.97
N ALA A 124 10.97 15.40 -13.24
CA ALA A 124 12.23 15.86 -13.78
C ALA A 124 13.10 14.69 -14.30
N LYS A 125 13.21 13.62 -13.51
CA LYS A 125 13.95 12.40 -13.92
C LYS A 125 13.35 11.79 -15.18
N LEU A 126 12.02 11.69 -15.25
CA LEU A 126 11.33 11.18 -16.44
C LEU A 126 11.57 12.06 -17.66
N ALA A 127 11.57 13.39 -17.51
CA ALA A 127 11.84 14.31 -18.60
C ALA A 127 13.27 14.18 -19.14
N LEU A 128 14.25 13.96 -18.25
CA LEU A 128 15.65 13.73 -18.62
C LEU A 128 15.87 12.36 -19.28
N ASP A 129 15.17 11.31 -18.83
CA ASP A 129 15.25 10.00 -19.49
C ASP A 129 14.63 10.00 -20.89
N LEU A 130 13.70 10.93 -21.16
CA LEU A 130 12.99 11.05 -22.43
C LEU A 130 13.72 11.97 -23.44
N SER A 131 14.69 12.77 -22.98
CA SER A 131 15.49 13.71 -23.77
C SER A 131 16.81 13.10 -24.23
#